data_AF-A0A9E3MLC8-F1
#
_entry.id   AF-A0A9E3MLC8-F1
#
_cell.length_a   1.000
_cell.length_b   1.000
_cell.length_c   1.000
_cell.angle_alpha   90.00
_cell.angle_beta   90.00
_cell.angle_gamma   90.00
#
_symmetry.space_group_name_H-M   'P 1'
#
loop_
_entity.id
_entity.type
_entity.pdbx_description
1 polymer ?
#
loop_
_entity_poly.entity_id
_entity_poly.type
_entity_poly.pdbx_seq_one_letter_code
_entity_poly.pdbx_strand_id
1 'polypeptide(L)' 'MKLYSKDGVEMMDVKSIDLDGERLVVKGKMMGAMAATIHVEPVAMWEAFTLFPARVKMKMPLLLYRGWKQYRAARVKA' A
#
# COMPACT_ATOMS: atom_id res chain seq x y z
N MET A 1 6.39 5.86 -0.18
CA MET A 1 5.90 5.26 -1.44
C MET A 1 4.88 6.23 -2.00
N LYS A 2 4.97 6.58 -3.29
CA LYS A 2 4.13 7.61 -3.89
C LYS A 2 2.91 6.98 -4.57
N LEU A 3 1.71 7.38 -4.16
CA LEU A 3 0.45 7.02 -4.81
C LEU A 3 0.12 8.09 -5.85
N TYR A 4 0.00 7.67 -7.10
CA TYR A 4 -0.36 8.53 -8.22
C TYR A 4 -1.82 8.26 -8.62
N SER A 5 -2.56 9.33 -8.90
CA SER A 5 -3.88 9.25 -9.54
C SER A 5 -3.76 8.67 -10.95
N LYS A 6 -4.89 8.25 -11.53
CA LYS A 6 -5.00 7.78 -12.93
C LYS A 6 -4.43 8.80 -13.94
N ASP A 7 -4.46 10.09 -13.59
CA ASP A 7 -3.97 11.20 -14.40
C ASP A 7 -2.50 11.57 -14.11
N GLY A 8 -1.77 10.73 -13.35
CA GLY A 8 -0.34 10.94 -13.03
C GLY A 8 -0.07 11.94 -11.91
N VAL A 9 -1.09 12.49 -11.26
CA VAL A 9 -0.95 13.44 -10.15
C VAL A 9 -0.55 12.71 -8.86
N GLU A 10 0.53 13.15 -8.21
CA GLU A 10 1.00 12.62 -6.92
C GLU A 10 -0.01 13.00 -5.82
N MET A 11 -0.80 12.02 -5.36
CA MET A 11 -1.85 12.25 -4.36
C MET A 11 -1.35 12.09 -2.93
N MET A 12 -0.52 11.08 -2.67
CA MET A 12 -0.05 10.78 -1.32
C MET A 12 1.35 10.17 -1.34
N ASP A 13 2.26 10.72 -0.55
CA ASP A 13 3.52 10.07 -0.21
C ASP A 13 3.39 9.36 1.14
N VAL A 14 3.28 8.03 1.10
CA VAL A 14 3.22 7.19 2.30
C VAL A 14 4.62 7.14 2.90
N LYS A 15 4.79 7.70 4.10
CA LYS A 15 6.06 7.69 4.83
C LYS A 15 6.22 6.44 5.68
N SER A 16 5.17 6.04 6.40
CA SER A 16 5.21 4.86 7.24
C SER A 16 3.84 4.20 7.32
N ILE A 17 3.86 2.88 7.52
CA ILE A 17 2.69 2.07 7.80
C ILE A 17 2.98 1.39 9.14
N ASP A 18 2.15 1.67 10.14
CA ASP A 18 2.20 1.07 11.46
C ASP A 18 0.97 0.18 11.66
N LEU A 19 1.07 -0.77 12.59
CA LEU A 19 -0.06 -1.55 13.09
C LEU A 19 -0.34 -1.08 14.52
N ASP A 20 -1.54 -0.55 14.75
CA ASP A 20 -2.01 -0.10 16.06
C ASP A 20 -3.16 -0.98 16.51
N GLY A 21 -2.84 -1.98 17.36
CA GLY A 21 -3.76 -3.04 17.75
C GLY A 21 -4.25 -3.83 16.53
N GLU A 22 -5.53 -3.67 16.20
CA GLU A 22 -6.18 -4.32 15.05
C GLU A 22 -6.34 -3.37 13.83
N ARG A 23 -5.83 -2.14 13.90
CA ARG A 23 -5.99 -1.14 12.84
C ARG A 23 -4.67 -0.84 12.15
N LEU A 24 -4.72 -0.62 10.85
CA LEU A 24 -3.55 -0.27 10.06
C LEU A 24 -3.47 1.25 9.92
N VAL A 25 -2.36 1.83 10.39
CA VAL A 25 -2.16 3.28 10.47
C VAL A 25 -1.18 3.70 9.38
N VAL A 26 -1.68 4.38 8.36
CA VAL A 26 -0.87 4.88 7.26
C VAL A 26 -0.57 6.35 7.50
N LYS A 27 0.69 6.68 7.76
CA LYS A 27 1.16 8.06 7.88
C LYS A 27 1.77 8.49 6.55
N GLY A 28 1.26 9.57 5.98
CA GLY A 28 1.77 10.10 4.72
C GLY A 28 1.63 11.60 4.61
N LYS A 29 2.24 12.16 3.56
CA LYS A 29 2.00 13.53 3.16
C LYS A 29 0.98 13.54 2.02
N MET A 30 -0.18 14.12 2.26
CA MET A 30 -1.12 14.45 1.19
C MET A 30 -0.67 15.74 0.50
N MET A 31 -0.70 15.75 -0.83
CA MET A 31 -0.44 16.93 -1.67
C MET A 31 0.84 17.72 -1.25
N GLY A 32 1.93 17.00 -0.98
CA GLY A 32 3.27 17.58 -0.74
C GLY A 32 3.55 18.14 0.65
N ALA A 33 2.55 18.52 1.46
CA ALA A 33 2.82 19.26 2.72
C ALA A 33 1.98 18.86 3.95
N MET A 34 0.81 18.24 3.80
CA MET A 34 -0.07 17.95 4.94
C MET A 34 0.17 16.54 5.47
N ALA A 35 0.70 16.42 6.69
CA ALA A 35 0.85 15.13 7.35
C ALA A 35 -0.53 14.59 7.71
N ALA A 36 -0.95 13.53 7.02
CA ALA A 36 -2.21 12.84 7.25
C ALA A 36 -1.93 11.47 7.86
N THR A 37 -2.69 11.14 8.91
CA THR A 37 -2.73 9.80 9.49
C THR A 37 -4.04 9.18 9.07
N ILE A 38 -3.98 8.18 8.20
CA ILE A 38 -5.14 7.43 7.73
C ILE A 38 -5.24 6.17 8.58
N HIS A 39 -6.37 5.99 9.26
CA HIS A 39 -6.70 4.77 9.96
C HIS A 39 -7.51 3.88 9.03
N VAL A 40 -7.01 2.68 8.75
CA VAL A 40 -7.71 1.68 7.96
C VAL A 40 -8.22 0.61 8.92
N GLU A 41 -9.55 0.47 8.99
CA GLU A 41 -10.20 -0.55 9.80
C GLU A 41 -10.15 -1.93 9.13
N PRO A 42 -10.19 -3.03 9.90
CA PRO A 42 -10.23 -4.40 9.37
C PRO A 42 -11.33 -4.62 8.33
N VAL A 43 -12.51 -4.04 8.56
CA VAL A 43 -13.65 -4.14 7.65
C VAL A 43 -13.34 -3.49 6.30
N ALA A 44 -12.75 -2.29 6.31
CA ALA A 44 -12.35 -1.60 5.11
C ALA A 44 -11.23 -2.35 4.34
N MET A 45 -10.32 -3.03 5.06
CA MET A 45 -9.34 -3.92 4.43
C MET A 45 -10.02 -5.09 3.72
N TRP A 46 -11.05 -5.67 4.33
CA TRP A 46 -11.82 -6.75 3.72
C TRP A 46 -12.62 -6.27 2.52
N GLU A 47 -13.26 -5.10 2.58
CA GLU A 47 -13.93 -4.49 1.44
C GLU A 47 -12.96 -4.27 0.28
N ALA A 48 -11.79 -3.69 0.55
CA ALA A 48 -10.73 -3.55 -0.46
C ALA A 48 -10.32 -4.92 -1.04
N PHE A 49 -10.24 -5.96 -0.21
CA PHE A 49 -9.97 -7.32 -0.67
C PHE A 49 -11.09 -7.84 -1.58
N THR A 50 -12.36 -7.54 -1.30
CA THR A 50 -13.49 -7.98 -2.13
C THR A 50 -13.47 -7.36 -3.52
N LEU A 51 -12.99 -6.11 -3.66
CA LEU A 51 -12.89 -5.39 -4.95
C LEU A 51 -11.96 -6.09 -5.95
N PHE A 52 -11.02 -6.92 -5.49
CA PHE A 52 -10.14 -7.64 -6.41
C PHE A 52 -10.91 -8.74 -7.16
N PRO A 53 -10.78 -8.82 -8.50
CA PRO A 53 -11.32 -9.92 -9.28
C PRO A 53 -10.76 -11.27 -8.79
N ALA A 54 -11.53 -12.35 -8.90
CA ALA A 54 -11.10 -13.69 -8.48
C ALA A 54 -9.74 -14.10 -9.09
N ARG A 55 -9.47 -13.72 -10.35
CA ARG A 55 -8.17 -13.95 -11.01
C ARG A 55 -7.01 -13.23 -10.30
N VAL A 56 -7.24 -12.02 -9.79
CA VAL A 56 -6.24 -11.25 -9.05
C VAL A 56 -6.04 -11.84 -7.66
N LYS A 57 -7.12 -12.22 -6.96
CA LYS A 57 -7.05 -12.93 -5.66
C LYS A 57 -6.19 -14.19 -5.75
N MET A 58 -6.33 -14.98 -6.82
CA MET A 58 -5.51 -16.19 -7.01
C MET A 58 -4.05 -15.90 -7.37
N LYS A 59 -3.78 -14.80 -8.10
CA LYS A 59 -2.42 -14.40 -8.47
C LYS A 59 -1.72 -13.53 -7.42
N MET A 60 -2.43 -13.01 -6.43
CA MET A 60 -1.91 -12.14 -5.37
C MET A 60 -0.70 -12.74 -4.64
N PRO A 61 -0.71 -14.02 -4.17
CA PRO A 61 0.46 -14.61 -3.53
C PRO A 61 1.69 -14.63 -4.46
N LEU A 62 1.50 -14.94 -5.75
CA LEU A 62 2.59 -14.94 -6.74
C LEU A 62 3.12 -13.53 -7.01
N LEU A 63 2.23 -12.54 -7.10
CA LEU A 63 2.59 -11.13 -7.30
C LEU A 63 3.37 -10.59 -6.10
N LEU A 64 2.91 -10.86 -4.88
CA LEU A 64 3.61 -10.49 -3.64
C LEU A 64 4.99 -11.17 -3.58
N TYR A 65 5.08 -12.45 -3.92
CA TYR A 65 6.36 -13.17 -3.94
C TYR A 65 7.35 -12.59 -4.98
N ARG A 66 6.88 -12.28 -6.19
CA ARG A 66 7.70 -11.63 -7.23
C ARG A 66 8.17 -10.25 -6.78
N GLY A 67 7.28 -9.44 -6.19
CA GLY A 67 7.61 -8.13 -5.64
C GLY A 67 8.66 -8.22 -4.53
N TRP A 68 8.50 -9.16 -3.59
CA TRP A 68 9.48 -9.40 -2.52
C TRP A 68 10.86 -9.81 -3.07
N LYS A 69 10.90 -10.69 -4.08
CA LYS A 69 12.16 -11.08 -4.74
C LYS A 69 12.86 -9.89 -5.39
N GLN A 70 12.11 -9.03 -6.07
CA GLN A 70 12.65 -7.81 -6.68
C GLN A 70 13.12 -6.80 -5.63
N TYR A 71 12.34 -6.58 -4.57
CA TYR A 71 12.71 -5.71 -3.45
C TYR A 71 14.00 -6.17 -2.77
N ARG A 72 14.14 -7.48 -2.50
CA ARG A 72 15.37 -8.05 -1.94
C ARG A 72 16.55 -7.93 -2.90
N ALA A 73 16.36 -8.24 -4.19
CA ALA A 73 17.43 -8.13 -5.18
C ALA A 73 17.92 -6.68 -5.35
N ALA A 74 17.01 -5.70 -5.30
CA ALA A 74 17.35 -4.28 -5.36
C ALA A 74 18.12 -3.80 -4.11
N ARG A 75 17.79 -4.33 -2.93
CA ARG A 75 18.50 -3.99 -1.67
C ARG A 75 19.83 -4.71 -1.47
N VAL A 76 20.05 -5.85 -2.10
CA VAL A 76 21.35 -6.56 -2.05
C VAL A 76 22.37 -5.94 -3.03
N LYS A 77 21.91 -5.17 -4.02
CA LYS A 77 22.75 -4.43 -4.96
C LYS A 77 23.05 -2.97 -4.53
N ALA A 78 22.48 -2.51 -3.41
CA ALA A 78 22.62 -1.15 -2.90
C ALA A 78 23.64 -1.07 -1.77
#